data_AF-A0A1Q3B148-F1
#
_entry.id   AF-A0A1Q3B148-F1
#
_cell.length_a   1.000
_cell.length_b   1.000
_cell.length_c   1.000
_cell.angle_alpha   90.00
_cell.angle_beta   90.00
_cell.angle_gamma   90.00
#
_symmetry.space_group_name_H-M   'P 1'
#
loop_
_entity.id
_entity.type
_entity.pdbx_description
1 polymer ?
#
loop_
_entity_poly.entity_id
_entity_poly.type
_entity_poly.pdbx_seq_one_letter_code
_entity_poly.pdbx_strand_id
1 'polypeptide(L)'
;MDKYIPFEIVKLQSFGGLEYNAWRRKTQFGLKSHQIFYIVLSNFSDNTEDVSESQWLSDEDYCRDYLLNYLSGPLAETYSKFKTAKKIRDILDAQFRKEEELSKSHMVDKFLDFKFREDMEITSQVTDLENLRCKMNTENIGVTDIFLVSAIIYKLPAA
;
A
#
# COMPACT_ATOMS: atom_id res chain seq x y z
N MET A 1 14.34 32.44 27.31
CA MET A 1 14.83 31.08 26.97
C MET A 1 13.69 30.37 26.27
N ASP A 2 13.59 30.58 24.96
CA ASP A 2 12.61 29.85 24.15
C ASP A 2 13.11 28.43 23.98
N LYS A 3 12.37 27.48 24.55
CA LYS A 3 12.59 26.06 24.32
C LYS A 3 12.18 25.77 22.89
N TYR A 4 13.17 25.75 22.00
CA TYR A 4 13.04 25.16 20.68
C TYR A 4 12.78 23.66 20.89
N ILE A 5 11.51 23.26 20.80
CA ILE A 5 11.16 21.85 20.63
C ILE A 5 11.45 21.57 19.15
N PRO A 6 12.45 20.75 18.80
CA PRO A 6 12.64 20.36 17.42
C PRO A 6 11.34 19.67 17.00
N PHE A 7 10.69 20.20 15.97
CA PHE A 7 9.84 19.36 15.14
C PHE A 7 10.81 18.31 14.58
N GLU A 8 10.94 17.18 15.26
CA GLU A 8 11.39 15.97 14.59
C GLU A 8 10.42 15.81 13.43
N ILE A 9 10.86 16.24 12.25
CA ILE A 9 10.32 15.76 11.00
C ILE A 9 10.48 14.26 11.13
N VAL A 10 9.43 13.58 11.59
CA VAL A 10 9.37 12.12 11.62
C VAL A 10 9.75 11.73 10.20
N LYS A 11 11.00 11.30 10.03
CA LYS A 11 11.54 10.98 8.72
C LYS A 11 10.75 9.78 8.29
N LEU A 12 9.74 10.05 7.45
CA LEU A 12 8.81 9.04 7.01
C LEU A 12 9.64 7.92 6.38
N GLN A 13 9.42 6.70 6.87
CA GLN A 13 10.12 5.52 6.38
C GLN A 13 9.95 5.47 4.86
N SER A 14 11.07 5.41 4.15
CA SER A 14 11.09 5.34 2.71
C SER A 14 10.53 4.01 2.24
N PHE A 15 9.79 4.03 1.14
CA PHE A 15 9.23 2.82 0.54
C PHE A 15 10.35 2.01 -0.12
N GLY A 16 10.51 0.78 0.32
CA GLY A 16 11.51 -0.17 -0.18
C GLY A 16 10.93 -1.31 -1.02
N GLY A 17 9.64 -1.28 -1.34
CA GLY A 17 8.96 -2.35 -2.11
C GLY A 17 7.84 -3.07 -1.36
N LEU A 18 7.76 -2.94 -0.03
CA LEU A 18 6.70 -3.52 0.81
C LEU A 18 5.74 -2.45 1.34
N GLU A 19 4.52 -2.85 1.71
CA GLU A 19 3.50 -1.99 2.29
C GLU A 19 3.14 -0.77 1.41
N TYR A 20 3.06 -0.98 0.09
CA TYR A 20 2.83 0.10 -0.88
C TYR A 20 1.61 0.97 -0.55
N ASN A 21 0.50 0.36 -0.12
CA ASN A 21 -0.69 1.10 0.31
C ASN A 21 -0.45 2.05 1.51
N ALA A 22 0.41 1.69 2.46
CA ALA A 22 0.75 2.56 3.58
C ALA A 22 1.56 3.77 3.09
N TRP A 23 2.58 3.53 2.27
CA TRP A 23 3.35 4.60 1.62
C TRP A 23 2.45 5.51 0.77
N ARG A 24 1.59 4.92 -0.07
CA ARG A 24 0.69 5.64 -0.99
C ARG A 24 -0.27 6.56 -0.24
N ARG A 25 -0.82 6.11 0.89
CA ARG A 25 -1.69 6.93 1.75
C ARG A 25 -0.92 8.10 2.37
N LYS A 26 0.29 7.84 2.88
CA LYS A 26 1.17 8.86 3.47
C LYS A 26 1.56 9.93 2.45
N THR A 27 2.01 9.55 1.27
CA THR A 27 2.38 10.50 0.21
C THR A 27 1.17 11.28 -0.30
N GLN A 28 0.02 10.62 -0.48
CA GLN A 28 -1.22 11.29 -0.85
C GLN A 28 -1.67 12.31 0.19
N PHE A 29 -1.57 12.00 1.49
CA PHE A 29 -1.87 12.95 2.55
C PHE A 29 -0.97 14.18 2.46
N GLY A 30 0.35 13.97 2.33
CA GLY A 30 1.30 15.08 2.22
C GLY A 30 1.06 15.97 1.00
N LEU A 31 0.85 15.39 -0.19
CA LEU A 31 0.54 16.17 -1.40
C LEU A 31 -0.76 16.98 -1.25
N LYS A 32 -1.78 16.43 -0.56
CA LYS A 32 -3.03 17.16 -0.27
C LYS A 32 -2.81 18.30 0.72
N SER A 33 -2.00 18.09 1.75
CA SER A 33 -1.65 19.14 2.72
C SER A 33 -0.91 20.31 2.06
N HIS A 34 -0.13 20.05 1.01
CA HIS A 34 0.53 21.07 0.21
C HIS A 34 -0.33 21.62 -0.95
N GLN A 35 -1.57 21.14 -1.10
CA GLN A 35 -2.49 21.53 -2.18
C GLN A 35 -2.01 21.24 -3.61
N ILE A 36 -1.02 20.36 -3.78
CA ILE A 36 -0.42 19.98 -5.08
C ILE A 36 -0.86 18.59 -5.58
N PHE A 37 -1.80 17.94 -4.90
CA PHE A 37 -2.23 16.59 -5.25
C PHE A 37 -2.78 16.48 -6.69
N TYR A 38 -3.25 17.59 -7.27
CA TYR A 38 -3.75 17.64 -8.64
C TYR A 38 -2.67 17.28 -9.69
N ILE A 39 -1.39 17.52 -9.40
CA ILE A 39 -0.25 17.20 -10.29
C ILE A 39 -0.17 15.71 -10.61
N VAL A 40 -0.49 14.83 -9.65
CA VAL A 40 -0.47 13.37 -9.90
C VAL A 40 -1.75 12.84 -10.56
N LEU A 41 -2.77 13.68 -10.76
CA LEU A 41 -4.05 13.30 -11.36
C LEU A 41 -4.16 13.68 -12.83
N SER A 42 -3.55 14.79 -13.23
CA SER A 42 -3.74 15.42 -14.55
C SER A 42 -2.41 15.75 -15.22
N ASN A 43 -2.41 15.94 -16.53
CA ASN A 43 -1.29 16.58 -17.23
C ASN A 43 -1.56 18.09 -17.37
N PHE A 44 -0.51 18.87 -17.67
CA PHE A 44 -0.66 20.31 -17.87
C PHE A 44 -1.75 20.66 -18.90
N SER A 45 -1.78 19.92 -20.03
CA SER A 45 -2.76 20.07 -21.11
C SER A 45 -4.22 19.87 -20.70
N ASP A 46 -4.45 19.21 -19.57
CA ASP A 46 -5.79 18.88 -19.08
C ASP A 46 -6.36 20.01 -18.20
N ASN A 47 -5.55 21.03 -17.86
CA ASN A 47 -5.99 22.16 -17.02
C ASN A 47 -6.42 23.32 -17.91
N THR A 48 -7.70 23.69 -17.80
CA THR A 48 -8.36 24.61 -18.72
C THR A 48 -8.72 25.92 -18.04
N GLU A 49 -7.77 26.62 -17.38
CA GLU A 49 -7.77 28.09 -17.09
C GLU A 49 -7.32 28.51 -15.68
N ASP A 50 -7.21 27.62 -14.69
CA ASP A 50 -7.02 28.04 -13.28
C ASP A 50 -5.56 28.15 -12.78
N VAL A 51 -4.57 27.55 -13.47
CA VAL A 51 -3.18 27.48 -13.01
C VAL A 51 -2.22 27.98 -14.09
N SER A 52 -1.34 28.93 -13.75
CA SER A 52 -0.32 29.39 -14.70
C SER A 52 0.70 28.30 -15.00
N GLU A 53 1.30 28.32 -16.19
CA GLU A 53 2.36 27.37 -16.57
C GLU A 53 3.53 27.39 -15.57
N SER A 54 3.91 28.58 -15.09
CA SER A 54 4.96 28.73 -14.08
C SER A 54 4.61 28.06 -12.75
N GLN A 55 3.37 28.17 -12.30
CA GLN A 55 2.90 27.53 -11.06
C GLN A 55 2.85 26.02 -11.25
N TRP A 56 2.35 25.54 -12.40
CA TRP A 56 2.35 24.11 -12.70
C TRP A 56 3.75 23.52 -12.67
N LEU A 57 4.72 24.16 -13.34
CA LEU A 57 6.10 23.65 -13.38
C LEU A 57 6.75 23.62 -12.00
N SER A 58 6.50 24.65 -11.17
CA SER A 58 6.97 24.67 -9.78
C SER A 58 6.36 23.53 -8.96
N ASP A 59 5.04 23.33 -9.06
CA ASP A 59 4.33 22.27 -8.33
C ASP A 59 4.70 20.88 -8.85
N GLU A 60 4.98 20.73 -10.15
CA GLU A 60 5.49 19.52 -10.78
C GLU A 60 6.85 19.12 -10.22
N ASP A 61 7.80 20.06 -10.19
CA ASP A 61 9.13 19.81 -9.64
C ASP A 61 9.05 19.45 -8.15
N TYR A 62 8.30 20.21 -7.37
CA TYR A 62 8.12 19.92 -5.94
C TYR A 62 7.41 18.58 -5.71
N CYS A 63 6.37 18.26 -6.47
CA CYS A 63 5.66 16.98 -6.36
C CYS A 63 6.55 15.79 -6.73
N ARG A 64 7.35 15.93 -7.79
CA ARG A 64 8.30 14.90 -8.24
C ARG A 64 9.35 14.65 -7.15
N ASP A 65 9.97 15.70 -6.63
CA ASP A 65 10.96 15.60 -5.56
C ASP A 65 10.35 15.03 -4.27
N TYR A 66 9.12 15.43 -3.95
CA TYR A 66 8.38 14.88 -2.81
C TYR A 66 8.17 13.37 -2.98
N LEU A 67 7.74 12.88 -4.14
CA LEU A 67 7.56 11.44 -4.36
C LEU A 67 8.89 10.69 -4.25
N LEU A 68 9.95 11.19 -4.90
CA LEU A 68 11.26 10.55 -4.92
C LEU A 68 11.91 10.48 -3.53
N ASN A 69 11.77 11.52 -2.71
CA ASN A 69 12.30 11.56 -1.34
C ASN A 69 11.71 10.48 -0.43
N TYR A 70 10.52 9.97 -0.77
CA TYR A 70 9.85 8.92 -0.02
C TYR A 70 10.09 7.52 -0.60
N LEU A 71 10.95 7.38 -1.61
CA LEU A 71 11.42 6.10 -2.11
C LEU A 71 12.77 5.74 -1.49
N SER A 72 13.08 4.45 -1.43
CA SER A 72 14.43 3.99 -1.10
C SER A 72 15.42 4.45 -2.19
N GLY A 73 16.71 4.55 -1.86
CA GLY A 73 17.74 5.02 -2.82
C GLY A 73 17.67 4.33 -4.20
N PRO A 74 17.65 2.99 -4.28
CA PRO A 74 17.54 2.28 -5.56
C PRO A 74 16.24 2.57 -6.33
N LEU A 75 15.12 2.73 -5.62
CA LEU A 75 13.84 3.08 -6.24
C LEU A 75 13.86 4.55 -6.70
N ALA A 76 14.36 5.47 -5.89
CA ALA A 76 14.50 6.88 -6.28
C ALA A 76 15.35 7.02 -7.55
N GLU A 77 16.49 6.33 -7.65
CA GLU A 77 17.32 6.30 -8.86
C GLU A 77 16.55 5.75 -10.06
N THR A 78 15.89 4.60 -9.89
CA THR A 78 15.10 3.95 -10.95
C THR A 78 13.96 4.83 -11.46
N TYR A 79 13.27 5.55 -10.57
CA TYR A 79 12.09 6.33 -10.88
C TYR A 79 12.42 7.79 -11.26
N SER A 80 13.60 8.30 -10.92
CA SER A 80 14.07 9.65 -11.29
C SER A 80 14.10 9.90 -12.81
N LYS A 81 14.19 8.85 -13.62
CA LYS A 81 14.19 8.92 -15.09
C LYS A 81 12.84 9.38 -15.67
N PHE A 82 11.76 9.30 -14.90
CA PHE A 82 10.43 9.71 -15.35
C PHE A 82 10.24 11.21 -15.13
N LYS A 83 9.88 11.91 -16.21
CA LYS A 83 9.84 13.38 -16.24
C LYS A 83 8.70 13.99 -15.41
N THR A 84 7.63 13.23 -15.17
CA THR A 84 6.45 13.73 -14.46
C THR A 84 6.13 12.92 -13.22
N ALA A 85 5.68 13.60 -12.17
CA ALA A 85 5.21 13.03 -10.92
C ALA A 85 4.02 12.08 -11.15
N LYS A 86 3.11 12.44 -12.07
CA LYS A 86 2.05 11.55 -12.53
C LYS A 86 2.60 10.24 -13.09
N LYS A 87 3.61 10.29 -13.95
CA LYS A 87 4.20 9.06 -14.52
C LYS A 87 4.86 8.20 -13.46
N ILE A 88 5.55 8.80 -12.49
CA ILE A 88 6.10 8.08 -11.32
C ILE A 88 4.97 7.39 -10.56
N ARG A 89 3.89 8.12 -10.24
CA ARG A 89 2.74 7.60 -9.51
C ARG A 89 2.05 6.46 -10.25
N ASP A 90 1.80 6.60 -11.55
CA ASP A 90 1.11 5.60 -12.37
C ASP A 90 1.91 4.29 -12.46
N ILE A 91 3.23 4.37 -12.63
CA ILE A 91 4.08 3.18 -12.71
C ILE A 91 4.16 2.47 -11.35
N LEU A 92 4.30 3.24 -10.26
CA LEU A 92 4.28 2.70 -8.91
C LEU A 92 2.93 2.01 -8.61
N ASP A 93 1.82 2.65 -8.95
CA ASP A 93 0.47 2.09 -8.77
C ASP A 93 0.32 0.81 -9.63
N ALA A 94 0.80 0.79 -10.88
CA ALA A 94 0.71 -0.39 -11.74
C ALA A 94 1.54 -1.58 -11.24
N GLN A 95 2.76 -1.32 -10.73
CA GLN A 95 3.68 -2.36 -10.28
C GLN A 95 3.24 -2.93 -8.92
N PHE A 96 3.11 -2.07 -7.92
CA PHE A 96 3.05 -2.51 -6.53
C PHE A 96 1.63 -2.71 -6.01
N ARG A 97 0.63 -2.03 -6.58
CA ARG A 97 -0.77 -2.28 -6.21
C ARG A 97 -1.22 -3.67 -6.69
N LYS A 98 -0.84 -4.04 -7.92
CA LYS A 98 -1.16 -5.35 -8.47
C LYS A 98 -0.46 -6.47 -7.70
N GLU A 99 0.80 -6.29 -7.34
CA GLU A 99 1.55 -7.27 -6.55
C GLU A 99 0.94 -7.48 -5.16
N GLU A 100 0.51 -6.40 -4.49
CA GLU A 100 -0.20 -6.49 -3.22
C GLU A 100 -1.56 -7.21 -3.36
N GLU A 101 -2.34 -6.86 -4.39
CA GLU A 101 -3.63 -7.52 -4.67
C GLU A 101 -3.44 -9.02 -4.96
N LEU A 102 -2.40 -9.40 -5.72
CA LEU A 102 -2.05 -10.81 -5.97
C LEU A 102 -1.63 -11.52 -4.69
N SER A 103 -0.79 -10.89 -3.85
CA SER A 103 -0.37 -11.45 -2.55
C SER A 103 -1.59 -11.73 -1.65
N LYS A 104 -2.52 -10.78 -1.56
CA LYS A 104 -3.76 -10.95 -0.79
C LYS A 104 -4.66 -12.04 -1.38
N SER A 105 -4.81 -12.09 -2.71
CA SER A 105 -5.58 -13.15 -3.37
C SER A 105 -5.01 -14.54 -3.08
N HIS A 106 -3.68 -14.69 -3.11
CA HIS A 106 -3.04 -15.96 -2.77
C HIS A 106 -3.28 -16.39 -1.31
N MET A 107 -3.33 -15.45 -0.37
CA MET A 107 -3.71 -15.77 1.02
C MET A 107 -5.16 -16.23 1.14
N VAL A 108 -6.06 -15.58 0.40
CA VAL A 108 -7.48 -15.98 0.33
C VAL A 108 -7.60 -17.38 -0.26
N ASP A 109 -6.95 -17.65 -1.40
CA ASP A 109 -6.96 -18.97 -2.05
C ASP A 109 -6.46 -20.05 -1.09
N LYS A 110 -5.33 -19.82 -0.42
CA LYS A 110 -4.79 -20.75 0.58
C LYS A 110 -5.77 -21.03 1.73
N PHE A 111 -6.53 -20.03 2.16
CA PHE A 111 -7.55 -20.19 3.20
C PHE A 111 -8.75 -21.00 2.69
N LEU A 112 -9.22 -20.70 1.47
CA LEU A 112 -10.33 -21.39 0.83
C LEU A 112 -9.97 -22.85 0.50
N ASP A 113 -8.75 -23.12 0.08
CA ASP A 113 -8.25 -24.45 -0.26
C ASP A 113 -7.81 -25.28 0.95
N PHE A 114 -7.72 -24.67 2.14
CA PHE A 114 -7.41 -25.40 3.37
C PHE A 114 -8.47 -26.49 3.61
N LYS A 115 -8.00 -27.74 3.77
CA LYS A 115 -8.83 -28.91 4.08
C LYS A 115 -8.30 -29.61 5.31
N PHE A 116 -9.20 -29.99 6.20
CA PHE A 116 -8.86 -30.86 7.32
C PHE A 116 -8.59 -32.27 6.81
N ARG A 117 -7.49 -32.85 7.28
CA ARG A 117 -7.08 -34.21 6.98
C ARG A 117 -7.45 -35.14 8.15
N GLU A 118 -7.95 -36.32 7.82
CA GLU A 118 -8.38 -37.34 8.80
C GLU A 118 -7.20 -37.98 9.55
N ASP A 119 -6.01 -37.97 8.96
CA ASP A 119 -4.78 -38.55 9.52
C ASP A 119 -4.04 -37.62 10.49
N MET A 120 -4.61 -36.45 10.80
CA MET A 120 -4.00 -35.41 11.63
C MET A 120 -4.89 -34.99 12.79
N GLU A 121 -4.27 -34.57 13.89
CA GLU A 121 -5.00 -34.00 15.01
C GLU A 121 -5.73 -32.71 14.60
N ILE A 122 -7.02 -32.63 14.93
CA ILE A 122 -7.85 -31.50 14.53
C ILE A 122 -7.39 -30.18 15.15
N THR A 123 -6.90 -30.21 16.39
CA THR A 123 -6.44 -29.03 17.14
C THR A 123 -5.24 -28.37 16.45
N SER A 124 -4.25 -29.15 16.02
CA SER A 124 -3.09 -28.67 15.27
C SER A 124 -3.52 -27.99 13.97
N GLN A 125 -4.45 -28.59 13.23
CA GLN A 125 -4.94 -28.04 11.97
C GLN A 125 -5.77 -26.76 12.18
N VAL A 126 -6.54 -26.67 13.28
CA VAL A 126 -7.24 -25.44 13.67
C VAL A 126 -6.24 -24.33 13.97
N THR A 127 -5.16 -24.61 14.71
CA THR A 127 -4.10 -23.64 14.97
C THR A 127 -3.45 -23.14 13.67
N ASP A 128 -3.23 -24.01 12.69
CA ASP A 128 -2.70 -23.61 11.38
C ASP A 128 -3.65 -22.67 10.63
N LEU A 129 -4.96 -22.95 10.67
CA LEU A 129 -5.98 -22.09 10.06
C LEU A 129 -6.10 -20.74 10.80
N GLU A 130 -5.98 -20.72 12.13
CA GLU A 130 -5.95 -19.50 12.93
C GLU A 130 -4.72 -18.63 12.65
N ASN A 131 -3.55 -19.26 12.48
CA ASN A 131 -2.33 -18.58 12.08
C ASN A 131 -2.47 -17.97 10.68
N LEU A 132 -3.12 -18.68 9.75
CA LEU A 132 -3.45 -18.15 8.43
C LEU A 132 -4.40 -16.95 8.52
N ARG A 133 -5.47 -17.05 9.32
CA ARG A 133 -6.37 -15.91 9.62
C ARG A 133 -5.58 -14.72 10.16
N CYS A 134 -4.67 -14.94 11.11
CA CYS A 134 -3.88 -13.88 11.73
C CYS A 134 -3.06 -13.12 10.67
N LYS A 135 -2.36 -13.84 9.78
CA LYS A 135 -1.63 -13.27 8.65
C LYS A 135 -2.53 -12.48 7.70
N MET A 136 -3.69 -13.03 7.34
CA MET A 136 -4.68 -12.35 6.50
C MET A 136 -5.18 -11.04 7.14
N ASN A 137 -5.36 -11.01 8.46
CA ASN A 137 -5.81 -9.82 9.17
C ASN A 137 -4.71 -8.76 9.31
N THR A 138 -3.44 -9.16 9.44
CA THR A 138 -2.30 -8.23 9.30
C THR A 138 -2.31 -7.51 7.94
N GLU A 139 -2.71 -8.21 6.88
CA GLU A 139 -2.87 -7.65 5.52
C GLU A 139 -4.21 -6.91 5.29
N ASN A 140 -5.02 -6.74 6.34
CA ASN A 140 -6.34 -6.09 6.32
C ASN A 140 -7.39 -6.80 5.43
N ILE A 141 -7.32 -8.13 5.30
CA ILE A 141 -8.34 -8.91 4.56
C ILE A 141 -9.64 -9.04 5.38
N GLY A 142 -9.55 -9.13 6.71
CA GLY A 142 -10.70 -8.99 7.61
C GLY A 142 -11.54 -10.27 7.80
N VAL A 143 -10.91 -11.36 8.22
CA VAL A 143 -11.58 -12.61 8.59
C VAL A 143 -12.01 -12.54 10.06
N THR A 144 -13.32 -12.55 10.29
CA THR A 144 -13.94 -12.48 11.64
C THR A 144 -13.98 -13.84 12.32
N ASP A 145 -14.15 -13.86 13.64
CA ASP A 145 -14.26 -15.12 14.39
C ASP A 145 -15.47 -15.95 13.97
N ILE A 146 -16.61 -15.31 13.72
CA ILE A 146 -17.82 -15.99 13.23
C ILE A 146 -17.54 -16.66 11.88
N PHE A 147 -16.81 -15.98 10.99
CA PHE A 147 -16.43 -16.55 9.69
C PHE A 147 -15.47 -17.72 9.86
N LEU A 148 -14.45 -17.59 10.74
CA LEU A 148 -13.51 -18.68 11.01
C LEU A 148 -14.22 -19.92 11.56
N VAL A 149 -15.09 -19.77 12.57
CA VAL A 149 -15.86 -20.89 13.16
C VAL A 149 -16.72 -21.56 12.09
N SER A 150 -17.41 -20.76 11.27
CA SER A 150 -18.23 -21.28 10.16
C SER A 150 -17.39 -22.03 9.12
N ALA A 151 -16.21 -21.50 8.79
CA ALA A 151 -15.26 -22.14 7.88
C ALA A 151 -14.73 -23.45 8.45
N ILE A 152 -14.43 -23.53 9.76
CA ILE A 152 -14.02 -24.78 10.41
C ILE A 152 -15.12 -25.82 10.26
N ILE A 153 -16.36 -25.49 10.66
CA ILE A 153 -17.50 -26.41 10.57
C ILE A 153 -17.70 -26.89 9.13
N TYR A 154 -17.61 -25.99 8.15
CA TYR A 154 -17.78 -26.32 6.73
C TYR A 154 -16.68 -27.21 6.16
N LYS A 155 -15.43 -27.05 6.64
CA LYS A 155 -14.25 -27.75 6.12
C LYS A 155 -13.99 -29.09 6.81
N LEU A 156 -14.65 -29.38 7.93
CA LEU A 156 -14.53 -30.66 8.61
C LEU A 156 -14.96 -31.79 7.66
N PRO A 157 -14.24 -32.93 7.63
CA PRO A 157 -14.68 -34.10 6.89
C PRO A 157 -16.07 -34.52 7.38
N ALA A 158 -16.93 -34.96 6.45
CA ALA A 158 -18.18 -35.59 6.84
C ALA A 158 -17.87 -36.87 7.63
N ALA A 159 -18.59 -37.08 8.72
CA ALA A 159 -18.51 -38.30 9.52
C ALA A 159 -19.08 -39.51 8.77
#